data_AF-A0A960R5P8-F1
#
_entry.id   AF-A0A960R5P8-F1
#
_cell.length_a   1.000
_cell.length_b   1.000
_cell.length_c   1.000
_cell.angle_alpha   90.00
_cell.angle_beta   90.00
_cell.angle_gamma   90.00
#
_symmetry.space_group_name_H-M   'P 1'
#
loop_
_entity.id
_entity.type
_entity.pdbx_description
1 polymer ?
#
loop_
_entity_poly.entity_id
_entity_poly.type
_entity_poly.pdbx_seq_one_letter_code
_entity_poly.pdbx_strand_id
1 'polypeptide(L)'
;DGMMDSLPYRNDAATVLRRLIRSLPTRKGVVGVATCDKGLPAMMMALAGARDLPVILIPGGVTLLSQDTDEDLGRIQTIGARFSQGDITREYAAEMGCKACGSPGGGCQFLGTAATSQVIAEALGLTLPHSALSPSGADIWRDMARRSGQAIVSLENRGIRSRDILTDGAVRNALAVHAAFGGSTNLIMHLPAIAHQAGIRRPNVDDWREFNAKISRLVDALPNGPKHYATVQVFLAGGVPEVMLNLRDAGLLELDAMTASGHTVEENLEWWERSDRRVRLKEKLRQLDGIDPDNVIMSPENARKNGLTSTVTFPGGNLAPEGSVIKSTAIDPSKIDADGWYRHEGPARVFGSEPDAIAAVKSTGDDRIREGDVMVLIGLGPIGCGMPETAQLTIALKHLPWGKHVALITDGRFSGVSTGACIGHISPEAWADGPIGKLRDGDRVRIEIDTRNLTGSVDFVGESSDLEARPANPKLQPLPGVPDDTRLWAALQNVSGGSWGGCVYDVDAILERLGQGKR
;
A
#
# COMPACT_ATOMS: atom_id res chain seq x y z
N ASP A 1 -8.67 -10.67 -15.14
CA ASP A 1 -7.95 -11.96 -15.11
C ASP A 1 -6.53 -11.81 -14.56
N GLY A 2 -5.59 -11.13 -15.24
CA GLY A 2 -4.19 -11.07 -14.77
C GLY A 2 -3.93 -10.46 -13.38
N MET A 3 -4.86 -9.68 -12.82
CA MET A 3 -4.73 -9.15 -11.45
C MET A 3 -4.87 -10.23 -10.36
N MET A 4 -5.48 -11.38 -10.69
CA MET A 4 -5.67 -12.50 -9.76
C MET A 4 -4.33 -13.09 -9.29
N ASP A 5 -3.29 -13.02 -10.12
CA ASP A 5 -1.95 -13.57 -9.80
C ASP A 5 -1.02 -12.56 -9.14
N SER A 6 -1.40 -11.28 -9.03
CA SER A 6 -0.50 -10.22 -8.56
C SER A 6 -0.01 -10.46 -7.12
N LEU A 7 -0.92 -10.67 -6.17
CA LEU A 7 -0.55 -10.93 -4.78
C LEU A 7 0.02 -12.35 -4.58
N PRO A 8 -0.53 -13.43 -5.18
CA PRO A 8 0.08 -14.76 -5.16
C PRO A 8 1.53 -14.77 -5.67
N TYR A 9 1.81 -14.08 -6.78
CA TYR A 9 3.15 -13.94 -7.35
C TYR A 9 4.18 -13.47 -6.33
N ARG A 10 3.82 -12.61 -5.36
CA ARG A 10 4.72 -12.17 -4.29
C ARG A 10 5.32 -13.37 -3.53
N ASN A 11 4.49 -14.32 -3.12
CA ASN A 11 4.91 -15.48 -2.34
C ASN A 11 5.78 -16.43 -3.15
N ASP A 12 5.38 -16.63 -4.40
CA ASP A 12 6.06 -17.57 -5.30
C ASP A 12 7.42 -17.01 -5.72
N ALA A 13 7.48 -15.73 -6.11
CA ALA A 13 8.73 -15.02 -6.39
C ALA A 13 9.66 -15.04 -5.18
N ALA A 14 9.17 -14.73 -3.97
CA ALA A 14 9.98 -14.80 -2.75
C ALA A 14 10.50 -16.22 -2.50
N THR A 15 9.70 -17.26 -2.76
CA THR A 15 10.11 -18.66 -2.60
C THR A 15 11.18 -19.06 -3.61
N VAL A 16 11.02 -18.69 -4.88
CA VAL A 16 12.02 -18.92 -5.93
C VAL A 16 13.33 -18.20 -5.61
N LEU A 17 13.28 -16.91 -5.26
CA LEU A 17 14.46 -16.12 -4.90
C LEU A 17 15.20 -16.72 -3.70
N ARG A 18 14.50 -17.13 -2.64
CA ARG A 18 15.13 -17.78 -1.48
C ARG A 18 15.77 -19.12 -1.84
N ARG A 19 15.16 -19.90 -2.74
CA ARG A 19 15.76 -21.15 -3.25
C ARG A 19 17.03 -20.86 -4.04
N LEU A 20 17.00 -19.86 -4.93
CA LEU A 20 18.16 -19.42 -5.70
C LEU A 20 19.31 -18.98 -4.80
N ILE A 21 19.01 -18.16 -3.78
CA ILE A 21 19.99 -17.78 -2.75
C ILE A 21 20.58 -19.07 -2.18
N ARG A 22 19.77 -19.95 -1.59
CA ARG A 22 20.25 -21.18 -0.92
C ARG A 22 21.08 -22.13 -1.79
N SER A 23 20.78 -22.25 -3.08
CA SER A 23 21.45 -23.20 -3.98
C SER A 23 22.83 -22.77 -4.45
N LEU A 24 23.27 -21.52 -4.20
CA LEU A 24 24.58 -21.04 -4.63
C LEU A 24 25.64 -21.26 -3.52
N PRO A 25 26.53 -22.27 -3.61
CA PRO A 25 27.33 -22.74 -2.48
C PRO A 25 28.42 -21.78 -1.99
N THR A 26 28.87 -20.85 -2.83
CA THR A 26 29.97 -19.92 -2.53
C THR A 26 29.53 -18.48 -2.26
N ARG A 27 28.22 -18.23 -2.22
CA ARG A 27 27.69 -16.88 -1.97
C ARG A 27 28.10 -16.39 -0.57
N LYS A 28 28.47 -15.11 -0.48
CA LYS A 28 28.84 -14.44 0.78
C LYS A 28 27.94 -13.26 1.15
N GLY A 29 27.04 -12.88 0.25
CA GLY A 29 26.09 -11.79 0.46
C GLY A 29 25.10 -11.75 -0.69
N VAL A 30 24.01 -11.02 -0.51
CA VAL A 30 22.95 -10.91 -1.52
C VAL A 30 22.63 -9.44 -1.78
N VAL A 31 22.73 -9.04 -3.04
CA VAL A 31 22.22 -7.75 -3.52
C VAL A 31 20.89 -8.01 -4.23
N GLY A 32 19.80 -7.50 -3.66
CA GLY A 32 18.49 -7.52 -4.29
C GLY A 32 18.26 -6.26 -5.12
N VAL A 33 17.69 -6.40 -6.32
CA VAL A 33 17.22 -5.26 -7.13
C VAL A 33 15.77 -5.51 -7.51
N ALA A 34 14.87 -4.62 -7.10
CA ALA A 34 13.44 -4.78 -7.37
C ALA A 34 12.70 -3.45 -7.32
N THR A 35 11.49 -3.41 -7.90
CA THR A 35 10.72 -2.17 -8.05
C THR A 35 9.23 -2.37 -7.82
N CYS A 36 8.55 -2.99 -8.80
CA CYS A 36 7.10 -2.94 -8.95
C CYS A 36 6.36 -3.46 -7.72
N ASP A 37 5.06 -3.12 -7.60
CA ASP A 37 4.19 -3.30 -6.44
C ASP A 37 4.40 -4.58 -5.63
N LYS A 38 4.52 -5.73 -6.29
CA LYS A 38 4.67 -7.04 -5.62
C LYS A 38 6.09 -7.60 -5.72
N GLY A 39 6.86 -7.17 -6.72
CA GLY A 39 8.25 -7.59 -6.91
C GLY A 39 9.18 -7.09 -5.81
N LEU A 40 9.01 -5.84 -5.36
CA LEU A 40 9.83 -5.29 -4.28
C LEU A 40 9.55 -5.93 -2.91
N PRO A 41 8.28 -6.11 -2.48
CA PRO A 41 7.97 -6.94 -1.30
C PRO A 41 8.47 -8.38 -1.40
N ALA A 42 8.36 -9.03 -2.56
CA ALA A 42 8.90 -10.38 -2.76
C ALA A 42 10.42 -10.44 -2.56
N MET A 43 11.15 -9.43 -3.06
CA MET A 43 12.58 -9.30 -2.83
C MET A 43 12.90 -9.05 -1.35
N MET A 44 12.17 -8.16 -0.67
CA MET A 44 12.34 -7.92 0.77
C MET A 44 12.10 -9.21 1.59
N MET A 45 11.06 -9.98 1.28
CA MET A 45 10.80 -11.29 1.89
C MET A 45 11.95 -12.27 1.63
N ALA A 46 12.54 -12.24 0.43
CA ALA A 46 13.65 -13.12 0.09
C ALA A 46 14.95 -12.76 0.84
N LEU A 47 15.27 -11.47 0.94
CA LEU A 47 16.42 -10.99 1.70
C LEU A 47 16.22 -11.25 3.21
N ALA A 48 15.01 -11.01 3.74
CA ALA A 48 14.67 -11.30 5.13
C ALA A 48 14.86 -12.77 5.49
N GLY A 49 14.49 -13.68 4.58
CA GLY A 49 14.71 -15.12 4.75
C GLY A 49 16.19 -15.56 4.67
N ALA A 50 17.11 -14.68 4.25
CA ALA A 50 18.54 -14.92 4.20
C ALA A 50 19.25 -14.44 5.48
N ARG A 51 18.69 -14.79 6.64
CA ARG A 51 19.03 -14.27 7.98
C ARG A 51 20.53 -14.29 8.32
N ASP A 52 21.24 -15.31 7.84
CA ASP A 52 22.65 -15.55 8.13
C ASP A 52 23.63 -14.88 7.15
N LEU A 53 23.15 -14.14 6.15
CA LEU A 53 23.98 -13.49 5.14
C LEU A 53 23.88 -11.96 5.24
N PRO A 54 24.94 -11.22 4.89
CA PRO A 54 24.84 -9.83 4.51
C PRO A 54 23.83 -9.66 3.36
N VAL A 55 22.96 -8.67 3.49
CA VAL A 55 21.96 -8.33 2.46
C VAL A 55 21.91 -6.83 2.24
N ILE A 56 21.64 -6.43 1.01
CA ILE A 56 21.30 -5.05 0.67
C ILE A 56 20.29 -5.02 -0.46
N LEU A 57 19.36 -4.07 -0.40
CA LEU A 57 18.34 -3.84 -1.40
C LEU A 57 18.64 -2.54 -2.15
N ILE A 58 18.59 -2.63 -3.48
CA ILE A 58 18.61 -1.51 -4.41
C ILE A 58 17.17 -1.35 -4.91
N PRO A 59 16.40 -0.37 -4.39
CA PRO A 59 15.10 -0.02 -4.95
C PRO A 59 15.30 0.44 -6.39
N GLY A 60 14.53 -0.04 -7.36
CA GLY A 60 14.70 0.37 -8.75
C GLY A 60 14.11 1.73 -9.10
N GLY A 61 13.74 2.53 -8.10
CA GLY A 61 13.40 3.94 -8.27
C GLY A 61 11.97 4.19 -8.74
N VAL A 62 11.70 5.44 -9.15
CA VAL A 62 10.39 5.89 -9.64
C VAL A 62 10.48 6.43 -11.06
N THR A 63 9.39 6.27 -11.80
CA THR A 63 9.13 6.95 -13.06
C THR A 63 8.98 8.46 -12.82
N LEU A 64 9.35 9.28 -13.79
CA LEU A 64 9.15 10.73 -13.75
C LEU A 64 7.75 11.12 -14.23
N LEU A 65 7.29 12.30 -13.81
CA LEU A 65 6.13 12.94 -14.42
C LEU A 65 6.40 13.20 -15.91
N SER A 66 5.36 13.10 -16.71
CA SER A 66 5.40 13.56 -18.10
C SER A 66 5.44 15.09 -18.12
N GLN A 67 6.22 15.68 -19.02
CA GLN A 67 6.26 17.14 -19.21
C GLN A 67 5.23 17.62 -20.24
N ASP A 68 4.66 16.70 -21.02
CA ASP A 68 3.77 17.01 -22.15
C ASP A 68 2.28 16.84 -21.80
N THR A 69 1.96 16.56 -20.52
CA THR A 69 0.59 16.34 -20.04
C THR A 69 0.45 16.55 -18.54
N ASP A 70 -0.75 16.99 -18.13
CA ASP A 70 -1.19 17.04 -16.73
C ASP A 70 -1.78 15.70 -16.23
N GLU A 71 -1.75 14.65 -17.06
CA GLU A 71 -2.19 13.30 -16.68
C GLU A 71 -1.05 12.51 -16.03
N ASP A 72 -1.24 12.14 -14.77
CA ASP A 72 -0.36 11.21 -14.06
C ASP A 72 -0.80 9.74 -14.23
N LEU A 73 0.06 8.79 -13.83
CA LEU A 73 -0.22 7.35 -13.93
C LEU A 73 -1.42 6.87 -13.09
N GLY A 74 -1.86 7.65 -12.11
CA GLY A 74 -3.09 7.38 -11.35
C GLY A 74 -4.31 7.82 -12.15
N ARG A 75 -4.35 9.10 -12.53
CA ARG A 75 -5.48 9.71 -13.25
C ARG A 75 -5.72 9.07 -14.61
N ILE A 76 -4.67 8.73 -15.35
CA ILE A 76 -4.78 8.16 -16.70
C ILE A 76 -5.56 6.82 -16.73
N GLN A 77 -5.58 6.09 -15.62
CA GLN A 77 -6.33 4.83 -15.50
C GLN A 77 -7.85 5.03 -15.59
N THR A 78 -8.34 6.28 -15.46
CA THR A 78 -9.76 6.63 -15.59
C THR A 78 -10.23 6.92 -17.00
N ILE A 79 -9.35 6.88 -18.01
CA ILE A 79 -9.69 7.20 -19.41
C ILE A 79 -11.01 6.56 -19.83
N GLY A 80 -11.17 5.26 -19.57
CA GLY A 80 -12.35 4.53 -20.02
C GLY A 80 -13.65 5.00 -19.36
N ALA A 81 -13.60 5.40 -18.08
CA ALA A 81 -14.77 5.90 -17.36
C ALA A 81 -15.12 7.33 -17.80
N ARG A 82 -14.12 8.22 -17.84
CA ARG A 82 -14.29 9.62 -18.28
C ARG A 82 -14.77 9.71 -19.73
N PHE A 83 -14.25 8.85 -20.62
CA PHE A 83 -14.71 8.79 -22.01
C PHE A 83 -16.18 8.37 -22.09
N SER A 84 -16.57 7.29 -21.38
CA SER A 84 -17.96 6.81 -21.36
C SER A 84 -18.95 7.84 -20.81
N GLN A 85 -18.51 8.71 -19.90
CA GLN A 85 -19.32 9.77 -19.31
C GLN A 85 -19.28 11.09 -20.12
N GLY A 86 -18.51 11.14 -21.21
CA GLY A 86 -18.40 12.33 -22.08
C GLY A 86 -17.44 13.41 -21.55
N ASP A 87 -16.66 13.14 -20.51
CA ASP A 87 -15.72 14.11 -19.91
C ASP A 87 -14.47 14.33 -20.77
N ILE A 88 -14.12 13.39 -21.65
CA ILE A 88 -12.96 13.46 -22.55
C ILE A 88 -13.30 12.90 -23.93
N THR A 89 -12.56 13.34 -24.95
CA THR A 89 -12.67 12.80 -26.32
C THR A 89 -11.83 11.54 -26.50
N ARG A 90 -12.08 10.79 -27.57
CA ARG A 90 -11.28 9.62 -27.94
C ARG A 90 -9.84 10.02 -28.31
N GLU A 91 -9.68 11.16 -28.97
CA GLU A 91 -8.39 11.71 -29.38
C GLU A 91 -7.55 12.06 -28.16
N TYR A 92 -8.14 12.74 -27.17
CA TYR A 92 -7.49 13.05 -25.90
C TYR A 92 -7.08 11.76 -25.17
N ALA A 93 -7.99 10.79 -25.08
CA ALA A 93 -7.72 9.50 -24.44
C ALA A 93 -6.52 8.76 -25.09
N ALA A 94 -6.47 8.70 -26.42
CA ALA A 94 -5.39 8.05 -27.14
C ALA A 94 -4.05 8.79 -26.95
N GLU A 95 -4.05 10.11 -27.04
CA GLU A 95 -2.84 10.92 -26.91
C GLU A 95 -2.26 10.87 -25.50
N MET A 96 -3.10 11.11 -24.48
CA MET A 96 -2.65 11.13 -23.09
C MET A 96 -2.25 9.73 -22.61
N GLY A 97 -2.95 8.68 -23.06
CA GLY A 97 -2.60 7.30 -22.74
C GLY A 97 -1.17 6.94 -23.17
N CYS A 98 -0.71 7.48 -24.30
CA CYS A 98 0.66 7.32 -24.77
C CYS A 98 1.68 8.17 -23.99
N LYS A 99 1.27 9.29 -23.40
CA LYS A 99 2.17 10.28 -22.76
C LYS A 99 2.32 10.14 -21.25
N ALA A 100 1.41 9.44 -20.55
CA ALA A 100 1.36 9.43 -19.08
C ALA A 100 2.57 8.77 -18.39
N CYS A 101 3.30 7.90 -19.10
CA CYS A 101 4.57 7.33 -18.63
C CYS A 101 5.73 8.26 -19.01
N GLY A 102 6.13 9.18 -18.13
CA GLY A 102 7.11 10.23 -18.45
C GLY A 102 8.56 9.76 -18.62
N SER A 103 8.93 8.57 -18.14
CA SER A 103 10.28 8.02 -18.29
C SER A 103 10.28 6.48 -18.26
N PRO A 104 11.32 5.81 -18.80
CA PRO A 104 11.43 4.36 -18.72
C PRO A 104 11.80 3.88 -17.30
N GLY A 105 11.20 2.77 -16.88
CA GLY A 105 11.52 2.08 -15.64
C GLY A 105 11.04 2.80 -14.37
N GLY A 106 11.21 2.13 -13.23
CA GLY A 106 10.76 2.60 -11.93
C GLY A 106 9.32 2.20 -11.59
N GLY A 107 8.94 2.43 -10.32
CA GLY A 107 7.57 2.34 -9.86
C GLY A 107 6.81 3.62 -10.22
N CYS A 108 5.48 3.60 -10.03
CA CYS A 108 4.64 4.74 -10.37
C CYS A 108 5.11 6.05 -9.70
N GLN A 109 4.92 7.20 -10.36
CA GLN A 109 5.33 8.53 -9.89
C GLN A 109 4.46 9.12 -8.75
N PHE A 110 3.75 8.26 -8.03
CA PHE A 110 2.90 8.59 -6.89
C PHE A 110 3.16 7.59 -5.75
N LEU A 111 2.75 7.94 -4.53
CA LEU A 111 2.91 7.16 -3.31
C LEU A 111 1.96 5.94 -3.25
N GLY A 112 2.04 5.08 -4.26
CA GLY A 112 1.35 3.79 -4.35
C GLY A 112 2.13 2.68 -3.64
N THR A 113 1.80 1.42 -3.93
CA THR A 113 2.45 0.27 -3.28
C THR A 113 3.93 0.18 -3.61
N ALA A 114 4.33 0.36 -4.89
CA ALA A 114 5.74 0.37 -5.29
C ALA A 114 6.54 1.42 -4.51
N ALA A 115 6.12 2.69 -4.55
CA ALA A 115 6.80 3.79 -3.85
C ALA A 115 6.82 3.59 -2.33
N THR A 116 5.69 3.21 -1.73
CA THR A 116 5.62 2.93 -0.28
C THR A 116 6.54 1.76 0.10
N SER A 117 6.65 0.73 -0.73
CA SER A 117 7.55 -0.40 -0.47
C SER A 117 9.02 0.00 -0.50
N GLN A 118 9.40 0.99 -1.32
CA GLN A 118 10.76 1.57 -1.29
C GLN A 118 11.00 2.33 0.02
N VAL A 119 10.03 3.14 0.43
CA VAL A 119 10.08 3.89 1.69
C VAL A 119 10.23 2.94 2.88
N ILE A 120 9.45 1.85 2.90
CA ILE A 120 9.54 0.81 3.93
C ILE A 120 10.87 0.07 3.88
N ALA A 121 11.39 -0.25 2.71
CA ALA A 121 12.70 -0.88 2.57
C ALA A 121 13.82 -0.04 3.21
N GLU A 122 13.79 1.27 3.01
CA GLU A 122 14.76 2.19 3.60
C GLU A 122 14.56 2.33 5.12
N ALA A 123 13.32 2.43 5.58
CA ALA A 123 12.99 2.50 7.01
C ALA A 123 13.35 1.22 7.79
N LEU A 124 13.25 0.05 7.14
CA LEU A 124 13.74 -1.23 7.66
C LEU A 124 15.28 -1.32 7.71
N GLY A 125 15.99 -0.33 7.15
CA GLY A 125 17.44 -0.33 7.05
C GLY A 125 17.98 -1.25 5.96
N LEU A 126 17.17 -1.75 5.02
CA LEU A 126 17.63 -2.67 3.97
C LEU A 126 18.37 -1.98 2.81
N THR A 127 18.31 -0.65 2.72
CA THR A 127 18.92 0.13 1.64
C THR A 127 19.98 1.07 2.21
N LEU A 128 20.79 1.68 1.34
CA LEU A 128 21.56 2.86 1.75
C LEU A 128 20.61 4.05 2.04
N PRO A 129 21.01 5.00 2.90
CA PRO A 129 20.26 6.23 3.08
C PRO A 129 20.08 7.01 1.78
N HIS A 130 18.90 7.60 1.62
CA HIS A 130 18.46 8.37 0.46
C HIS A 130 18.42 7.56 -0.85
N SER A 131 17.83 6.35 -0.79
CA SER A 131 17.71 5.43 -1.93
C SER A 131 16.28 5.31 -2.46
N ALA A 132 15.29 5.28 -1.58
CA ALA A 132 13.89 5.20 -1.94
C ALA A 132 13.48 6.40 -2.80
N LEU A 133 12.60 6.17 -3.78
CA LEU A 133 12.04 7.22 -4.65
C LEU A 133 13.06 7.91 -5.58
N SER A 134 14.29 7.39 -5.67
CA SER A 134 15.29 7.88 -6.62
C SER A 134 14.78 7.74 -8.07
N PRO A 135 15.02 8.72 -8.95
CA PRO A 135 14.57 8.64 -10.34
C PRO A 135 15.25 7.46 -11.06
N SER A 136 14.44 6.53 -11.57
CA SER A 136 14.91 5.28 -12.17
C SER A 136 15.88 5.54 -13.32
N GLY A 137 16.98 4.79 -13.35
CA GLY A 137 17.96 4.83 -14.45
C GLY A 137 18.85 6.08 -14.52
N ALA A 138 18.54 7.14 -13.76
CA ALA A 138 19.34 8.36 -13.68
C ALA A 138 20.70 8.12 -13.01
N ASP A 139 21.66 9.02 -13.20
CA ASP A 139 23.02 8.88 -12.65
C ASP A 139 23.03 8.76 -11.14
N ILE A 140 22.13 9.46 -10.45
CA ILE A 140 21.98 9.39 -9.00
C ILE A 140 21.52 8.01 -8.51
N TRP A 141 20.75 7.28 -9.33
CA TRP A 141 20.34 5.91 -9.06
C TRP A 141 21.49 4.93 -9.33
N ARG A 142 22.20 5.10 -10.45
CA ARG A 142 23.37 4.26 -10.82
C ARG A 142 24.49 4.39 -9.79
N ASP A 143 24.70 5.60 -9.27
CA ASP A 143 25.63 5.87 -8.18
C ASP A 143 25.23 5.16 -6.88
N MET A 144 23.95 5.22 -6.48
CA MET A 144 23.44 4.46 -5.32
C MET A 144 23.64 2.95 -5.49
N ALA A 145 23.40 2.41 -6.69
CA ALA A 145 23.61 0.99 -6.97
C ALA A 145 25.09 0.59 -6.82
N ARG A 146 26.03 1.41 -7.31
CA ARG A 146 27.47 1.18 -7.16
C ARG A 146 27.89 1.20 -5.68
N ARG A 147 27.42 2.20 -4.92
CA ARG A 147 27.70 2.31 -3.47
C ARG A 147 27.12 1.14 -2.70
N SER A 148 25.95 0.63 -3.09
CA SER A 148 25.35 -0.57 -2.48
C SER A 148 26.21 -1.82 -2.69
N GLY A 149 26.83 -1.95 -3.88
CA GLY A 149 27.81 -3.01 -4.16
C GLY A 149 29.09 -2.92 -3.32
N GLN A 150 29.49 -1.73 -2.86
CA GLN A 150 30.60 -1.56 -1.92
C GLN A 150 30.15 -1.86 -0.48
N ALA A 151 28.96 -1.40 -0.10
CA ALA A 151 28.40 -1.59 1.23
C ALA A 151 28.25 -3.08 1.57
N ILE A 152 27.76 -3.91 0.64
CA ILE A 152 27.62 -5.35 0.89
C ILE A 152 28.95 -6.05 1.21
N VAL A 153 30.06 -5.60 0.60
CA VAL A 153 31.40 -6.11 0.91
C VAL A 153 31.84 -5.67 2.31
N SER A 154 31.53 -4.43 2.69
CA SER A 154 31.78 -3.92 4.06
C SER A 154 30.98 -4.70 5.11
N LEU A 155 29.70 -4.98 4.85
CA LEU A 155 28.84 -5.78 5.74
C LEU A 155 29.42 -7.18 5.95
N GLU A 156 29.85 -7.86 4.89
CA GLU A 156 30.50 -9.18 4.98
C GLU A 156 31.80 -9.12 5.80
N ASN A 157 32.66 -8.13 5.53
CA ASN A 157 33.92 -7.97 6.28
C ASN A 157 33.70 -7.70 7.78
N ARG A 158 32.59 -7.04 8.13
CA ARG A 158 32.20 -6.72 9.51
C ARG A 158 31.31 -7.79 10.14
N GLY A 159 30.93 -8.83 9.39
CA GLY A 159 30.04 -9.89 9.86
C GLY A 159 28.61 -9.44 10.14
N ILE A 160 28.15 -8.33 9.54
CA ILE A 160 26.78 -7.81 9.70
C ILE A 160 25.85 -8.56 8.75
N ARG A 161 24.82 -9.19 9.29
CA ARG A 161 23.88 -10.06 8.57
C ARG A 161 22.48 -9.48 8.57
N SER A 162 21.60 -10.05 7.74
CA SER A 162 20.21 -9.62 7.65
C SER A 162 19.48 -9.64 8.99
N ARG A 163 19.79 -10.57 9.90
CA ARG A 163 19.17 -10.62 11.24
C ARG A 163 19.57 -9.48 12.16
N ASP A 164 20.72 -8.85 11.90
CA ASP A 164 21.22 -7.72 12.71
C ASP A 164 20.54 -6.42 12.26
N ILE A 165 20.10 -6.35 11.00
CA ILE A 165 19.36 -5.22 10.41
C ILE A 165 17.85 -5.37 10.69
N LEU A 166 17.28 -6.53 10.37
CA LEU A 166 15.84 -6.79 10.52
C LEU A 166 15.50 -7.24 11.93
N THR A 167 15.27 -6.26 12.79
CA THR A 167 14.89 -6.42 14.20
C THR A 167 13.48 -5.89 14.46
N ASP A 168 12.94 -6.12 15.65
CA ASP A 168 11.69 -5.49 16.09
C ASP A 168 11.80 -3.95 16.04
N GLY A 169 12.98 -3.40 16.33
CA GLY A 169 13.22 -1.96 16.23
C GLY A 169 13.14 -1.44 14.80
N ALA A 170 13.66 -2.18 13.82
CA ALA A 170 13.52 -1.84 12.40
C ALA A 170 12.05 -1.89 11.94
N VAL A 171 11.26 -2.84 12.44
CA VAL A 171 9.81 -2.91 12.15
C VAL A 171 9.06 -1.72 12.75
N ARG A 172 9.40 -1.29 13.97
CA ARG A 172 8.83 -0.09 14.61
C ARG A 172 9.17 1.18 13.81
N ASN A 173 10.42 1.30 13.34
CA ASN A 173 10.82 2.39 12.43
C ASN A 173 10.01 2.37 11.12
N ALA A 174 9.79 1.18 10.53
CA ALA A 174 8.99 1.03 9.33
C ALA A 174 7.51 1.45 9.54
N LEU A 175 6.91 1.12 10.69
CA LEU A 175 5.55 1.58 11.05
C LEU A 175 5.50 3.11 11.22
N ALA A 176 6.49 3.70 11.90
CA ALA A 176 6.57 5.15 12.10
C ALA A 176 6.70 5.90 10.78
N VAL A 177 7.61 5.45 9.92
CA VAL A 177 7.84 6.06 8.60
C VAL A 177 6.62 5.85 7.69
N HIS A 178 5.95 4.69 7.74
CA HIS A 178 4.71 4.47 6.98
C HIS A 178 3.63 5.50 7.33
N ALA A 179 3.39 5.71 8.63
CA ALA A 179 2.41 6.67 9.12
C ALA A 179 2.76 8.10 8.69
N ALA A 180 4.03 8.50 8.84
CA ALA A 180 4.51 9.83 8.45
C ALA A 180 4.41 10.10 6.94
N PHE A 181 4.59 9.08 6.10
CA PHE A 181 4.39 9.23 4.64
C PHE A 181 2.90 9.16 4.23
N GLY A 182 2.06 8.50 5.02
CA GLY A 182 0.71 8.13 4.61
C GLY A 182 0.71 7.07 3.51
N GLY A 183 1.51 6.02 3.72
CA GLY A 183 1.76 4.97 2.75
C GLY A 183 0.53 4.16 2.33
N SER A 184 0.70 3.34 1.30
CA SER A 184 -0.32 2.40 0.81
C SER A 184 -0.76 1.41 1.91
N THR A 185 -2.05 1.10 1.95
CA THR A 185 -2.65 0.10 2.85
C THR A 185 -2.17 -1.31 2.55
N ASN A 186 -1.63 -1.60 1.35
CA ASN A 186 -1.08 -2.91 1.03
C ASN A 186 0.11 -3.32 1.91
N LEU A 187 0.80 -2.35 2.54
CA LEU A 187 1.90 -2.64 3.46
C LEU A 187 1.41 -3.28 4.77
N ILE A 188 0.11 -3.20 5.08
CA ILE A 188 -0.52 -3.96 6.16
C ILE A 188 -0.34 -5.45 5.96
N MET A 189 -0.23 -5.95 4.73
CA MET A 189 0.07 -7.36 4.46
C MET A 189 1.56 -7.60 4.20
N HIS A 190 2.24 -6.66 3.56
CA HIS A 190 3.63 -6.88 3.14
C HIS A 190 4.62 -6.78 4.31
N LEU A 191 4.45 -5.84 5.25
CA LEU A 191 5.34 -5.71 6.39
C LEU A 191 5.27 -6.94 7.32
N PRO A 192 4.09 -7.49 7.69
CA PRO A 192 4.00 -8.78 8.36
C PRO A 192 4.64 -9.92 7.59
N ALA A 193 4.54 -9.94 6.26
CA ALA A 193 5.15 -10.99 5.47
C ALA A 193 6.68 -10.95 5.51
N ILE A 194 7.27 -9.75 5.52
CA ILE A 194 8.72 -9.55 5.66
C ILE A 194 9.17 -9.95 7.06
N ALA A 195 8.47 -9.50 8.11
CA ALA A 195 8.74 -9.85 9.50
C ALA A 195 8.69 -11.38 9.73
N HIS A 196 7.70 -12.06 9.16
CA HIS A 196 7.60 -13.52 9.22
C HIS A 196 8.84 -14.20 8.61
N GLN A 197 9.31 -13.75 7.43
CA GLN A 197 10.52 -14.33 6.82
C GLN A 197 11.80 -14.00 7.59
N ALA A 198 11.86 -12.85 8.27
CA ALA A 198 12.96 -12.50 9.18
C ALA A 198 12.96 -13.32 10.48
N GLY A 199 11.86 -14.05 10.77
CA GLY A 199 11.69 -14.81 12.01
C GLY A 199 11.49 -13.92 13.23
N ILE A 200 10.86 -12.75 13.05
CA ILE A 200 10.53 -11.78 14.11
C ILE A 200 9.02 -11.61 14.22
N ARG A 201 8.56 -10.85 15.23
CA ARG A 201 7.12 -10.64 15.45
C ARG A 201 6.49 -9.92 14.25
N ARG A 202 5.39 -10.48 13.73
CA ARG A 202 4.54 -9.81 12.73
C ARG A 202 3.81 -8.63 13.39
N PRO A 203 3.88 -7.40 12.84
CA PRO A 203 3.00 -6.33 13.31
C PRO A 203 1.54 -6.69 13.01
N ASN A 204 0.66 -6.38 13.95
CA ASN A 204 -0.78 -6.63 13.85
C ASN A 204 -1.55 -5.30 13.70
N VAL A 205 -2.87 -5.37 13.59
CA VAL A 205 -3.75 -4.19 13.41
C VAL A 205 -3.61 -3.19 14.54
N ASP A 206 -3.39 -3.64 15.78
CA ASP A 206 -3.23 -2.74 16.93
C ASP A 206 -1.92 -1.96 16.85
N ASP A 207 -0.84 -2.60 16.38
CA ASP A 207 0.42 -1.91 16.08
C ASP A 207 0.18 -0.79 15.03
N TRP A 208 -0.56 -1.09 13.96
CA TRP A 208 -0.90 -0.06 12.95
C TRP A 208 -1.75 1.07 13.51
N ARG A 209 -2.76 0.77 14.34
CA ARG A 209 -3.63 1.76 15.00
C ARG A 209 -2.80 2.67 15.91
N GLU A 210 -1.93 2.09 16.74
CA GLU A 210 -1.09 2.83 17.67
C GLU A 210 -0.21 3.85 16.94
N PHE A 211 0.51 3.43 15.91
CA PHE A 211 1.43 4.31 15.18
C PHE A 211 0.68 5.39 14.38
N ASN A 212 -0.43 5.05 13.71
CA ASN A 212 -1.22 6.05 12.98
C ASN A 212 -1.90 7.07 13.92
N ALA A 213 -2.28 6.68 15.13
CA ALA A 213 -2.83 7.59 16.13
C ALA A 213 -1.77 8.54 16.72
N LYS A 214 -0.53 8.05 16.89
CA LYS A 214 0.58 8.85 17.43
C LYS A 214 1.25 9.76 16.40
N ILE A 215 1.23 9.38 15.12
CA ILE A 215 2.04 10.00 14.07
C ILE A 215 1.13 10.50 12.96
N SER A 216 1.02 11.82 12.86
CA SER A 216 0.39 12.46 11.70
C SER A 216 1.27 12.35 10.46
N ARG A 217 0.65 12.42 9.29
CA ARG A 217 1.38 12.52 8.03
C ARG A 217 2.21 13.81 8.00
N LEU A 218 3.44 13.71 7.53
CA LEU A 218 4.41 14.79 7.36
C LEU A 218 4.71 15.08 5.89
N VAL A 219 4.38 14.15 4.99
CA VAL A 219 4.71 14.24 3.57
C VAL A 219 3.47 14.55 2.75
N ASP A 220 3.51 15.63 1.97
CA ASP A 220 2.55 15.92 0.90
C ASP A 220 3.03 15.24 -0.39
N ALA A 221 2.28 14.22 -0.83
CA ALA A 221 2.66 13.42 -1.98
C ALA A 221 1.43 12.76 -2.61
N LEU A 222 1.26 12.89 -3.93
CA LEU A 222 0.19 12.24 -4.69
C LEU A 222 0.06 10.76 -4.29
N PRO A 223 -1.14 10.24 -3.98
CA PRO A 223 -2.43 10.90 -4.04
C PRO A 223 -2.81 11.74 -2.81
N ASN A 224 -2.01 11.72 -1.74
CA ASN A 224 -2.28 12.46 -0.50
C ASN A 224 -1.90 13.94 -0.66
N GLY A 225 -2.88 14.84 -0.52
CA GLY A 225 -2.67 16.28 -0.68
C GLY A 225 -2.03 16.96 0.53
N PRO A 226 -2.06 18.30 0.62
CA PRO A 226 -2.93 19.19 -0.17
C PRO A 226 -2.45 19.55 -1.59
N LYS A 227 -1.15 19.51 -1.87
CA LYS A 227 -0.57 19.93 -3.17
C LYS A 227 -0.26 18.76 -4.10
N HIS A 228 -0.22 17.52 -3.59
CA HIS A 228 -0.07 16.30 -4.36
C HIS A 228 1.25 16.21 -5.13
N TYR A 229 2.38 16.46 -4.46
CA TYR A 229 3.69 16.38 -5.10
C TYR A 229 4.01 14.96 -5.59
N ALA A 230 4.71 14.82 -6.71
CA ALA A 230 5.13 13.53 -7.22
C ALA A 230 6.27 12.93 -6.39
N THR A 231 6.46 11.61 -6.45
CA THR A 231 7.49 10.92 -5.65
C THR A 231 8.91 11.40 -5.90
N VAL A 232 9.22 11.86 -7.12
CA VAL A 232 10.53 12.45 -7.43
C VAL A 232 10.75 13.77 -6.69
N GLN A 233 9.70 14.56 -6.46
CA GLN A 233 9.77 15.81 -5.70
C GLN A 233 9.99 15.52 -4.22
N VAL A 234 9.35 14.48 -3.69
CA VAL A 234 9.61 13.97 -2.33
C VAL A 234 11.06 13.52 -2.19
N PHE A 235 11.61 12.81 -3.17
CA PHE A 235 13.03 12.44 -3.18
C PHE A 235 13.94 13.68 -3.17
N LEU A 236 13.68 14.68 -4.01
CA LEU A 236 14.48 15.91 -4.05
C LEU A 236 14.36 16.75 -2.77
N ALA A 237 13.20 16.71 -2.11
CA ALA A 237 12.98 17.36 -0.81
C ALA A 237 13.78 16.71 0.34
N GLY A 238 14.36 15.53 0.09
CA GLY A 238 15.23 14.82 1.02
C GLY A 238 14.77 13.40 1.36
N GLY A 239 13.61 12.98 0.84
CA GLY A 239 13.15 11.59 0.91
C GLY A 239 12.97 11.05 2.33
N VAL A 240 13.23 9.75 2.50
CA VAL A 240 13.05 9.04 3.77
C VAL A 240 13.92 9.59 4.91
N PRO A 241 15.21 9.92 4.71
CA PRO A 241 16.04 10.45 5.79
C PRO A 241 15.51 11.77 6.34
N GLU A 242 14.98 12.66 5.49
CA GLU A 242 14.41 13.93 5.94
C GLU A 242 13.16 13.75 6.82
N VAL A 243 12.31 12.77 6.48
CA VAL A 243 11.17 12.39 7.33
C VAL A 243 11.66 11.79 8.65
N MET A 244 12.67 10.93 8.59
CA MET A 244 13.24 10.30 9.78
C MET A 244 13.91 11.29 10.73
N LEU A 245 14.46 12.42 10.24
CA LEU A 245 14.92 13.50 11.13
C LEU A 245 13.79 14.05 12.00
N ASN A 246 12.64 14.35 11.40
CA ASN A 246 11.48 14.84 12.14
C ASN A 246 10.96 13.81 13.15
N LEU A 247 11.02 12.51 12.81
CA LEU A 247 10.61 11.44 13.72
C LEU A 247 11.64 11.21 14.85
N ARG A 248 12.94 11.31 14.57
CA ARG A 248 14.01 11.28 15.58
C ARG A 248 13.82 12.39 16.59
N ASP A 249 13.63 13.63 16.12
CA ASP A 249 13.48 14.81 16.99
C ASP A 249 12.21 14.71 17.86
N ALA A 250 11.20 13.96 17.42
CA ALA A 250 10.00 13.63 18.19
C ALA A 250 10.15 12.40 19.10
N GLY A 251 11.31 11.71 19.11
CA GLY A 251 11.55 10.51 19.91
C GLY A 251 10.76 9.28 19.44
N LEU A 252 10.44 9.19 18.15
CA LEU A 252 9.58 8.16 17.55
C LEU A 252 10.35 7.11 16.73
N LEU A 253 11.67 7.10 16.82
CA LEU A 253 12.54 6.14 16.13
C LEU A 253 13.41 5.36 17.12
N GLU A 254 13.67 4.12 16.73
CA GLU A 254 14.67 3.23 17.33
C GLU A 254 16.01 3.53 16.65
N LEU A 255 16.83 4.36 17.31
CA LEU A 255 18.00 5.04 16.72
C LEU A 255 19.25 4.16 16.64
N ASP A 256 19.31 3.13 17.48
CA ASP A 256 20.38 2.13 17.55
C ASP A 256 20.22 0.99 16.53
N ALA A 257 19.09 0.93 15.83
CA ALA A 257 18.85 -0.06 14.79
C ALA A 257 19.92 -0.02 13.69
N MET A 258 20.53 -1.17 13.37
CA MET A 258 21.56 -1.31 12.34
C MET A 258 20.94 -1.23 10.93
N THR A 259 21.68 -0.68 9.97
CA THR A 259 21.25 -0.62 8.56
C THR A 259 22.27 -1.24 7.60
N ALA A 260 21.89 -1.38 6.33
CA ALA A 260 22.72 -1.92 5.26
C ALA A 260 23.89 -0.99 4.87
N SER A 261 23.98 0.22 5.41
CA SER A 261 25.22 1.01 5.34
C SER A 261 26.29 0.50 6.32
N GLY A 262 25.92 -0.37 7.26
CA GLY A 262 26.75 -0.80 8.38
C GLY A 262 26.77 0.20 9.53
N HIS A 263 25.90 1.20 9.51
CA HIS A 263 25.77 2.23 10.53
C HIS A 263 24.39 2.16 11.17
N THR A 264 24.26 2.69 12.39
CA THR A 264 22.96 2.80 13.05
C THR A 264 22.07 3.82 12.34
N VAL A 265 20.77 3.82 12.64
CA VAL A 265 19.86 4.85 12.16
C VAL A 265 20.36 6.24 12.58
N GLU A 266 20.80 6.44 13.82
CA GLU A 266 21.33 7.73 14.28
C GLU A 266 22.51 8.21 13.44
N GLU A 267 23.54 7.36 13.27
CA GLU A 267 24.75 7.71 12.51
C GLU A 267 24.42 8.10 11.06
N ASN A 268 23.45 7.40 10.44
CA ASN A 268 22.99 7.73 9.09
C ASN A 268 22.24 9.07 9.05
N LEU A 269 21.47 9.41 10.09
CA LEU A 269 20.73 10.67 10.18
C LEU A 269 21.68 11.86 10.46
N GLU A 270 22.64 11.70 11.37
CA GLU A 270 23.68 12.71 11.61
C GLU A 270 24.48 13.00 10.34
N TRP A 271 24.79 11.97 9.55
CA TRP A 271 25.40 12.13 8.23
C TRP A 271 24.51 12.92 7.28
N TRP A 272 23.21 12.59 7.21
CA TRP A 272 22.27 13.24 6.31
C TRP A 272 22.11 14.74 6.61
N GLU A 273 21.99 15.11 7.88
CA GLU A 273 21.86 16.52 8.31
C GLU A 273 22.99 17.41 7.79
N ARG A 274 24.21 16.87 7.81
CA ARG A 274 25.46 17.55 7.43
C ARG A 274 25.84 17.34 5.96
N SER A 275 25.02 16.62 5.20
CA SER A 275 25.37 16.17 3.85
C SER A 275 25.22 17.29 2.80
N ASP A 276 26.26 17.55 2.02
CA ASP A 276 26.15 18.41 0.83
C ASP A 276 25.10 17.89 -0.17
N ARG A 277 24.86 16.58 -0.18
CA ARG A 277 23.83 15.97 -1.02
C ARG A 277 22.45 16.50 -0.67
N ARG A 278 22.14 16.62 0.63
CA ARG A 278 20.87 17.15 1.13
C ARG A 278 20.64 18.56 0.62
N VAL A 279 21.63 19.44 0.80
CA VAL A 279 21.57 20.84 0.35
C VAL A 279 21.37 20.94 -1.16
N ARG A 280 22.17 20.20 -1.95
CA ARG A 280 22.09 20.25 -3.42
C ARG A 280 20.77 19.77 -3.98
N LEU A 281 20.16 18.73 -3.39
CA LEU A 281 18.89 18.19 -3.88
C LEU A 281 17.72 19.11 -3.54
N LYS A 282 17.69 19.67 -2.32
CA LYS A 282 16.71 20.68 -1.92
C LYS A 282 16.79 21.93 -2.81
N GLU A 283 18.00 22.38 -3.13
CA GLU A 283 18.21 23.51 -4.05
C GLU A 283 17.77 23.16 -5.49
N LYS A 284 18.04 21.93 -5.94
CA LYS A 284 17.58 21.46 -7.25
C LYS A 284 16.05 21.44 -7.37
N LEU A 285 15.33 21.08 -6.30
CA LEU A 285 13.86 21.15 -6.28
C LEU A 285 13.36 22.58 -6.47
N ARG A 286 13.98 23.54 -5.79
CA ARG A 286 13.67 24.97 -5.93
C ARG A 286 13.93 25.47 -7.35
N GLN A 287 15.06 25.10 -7.93
CA GLN A 287 15.47 25.58 -9.26
C GLN A 287 14.65 24.98 -10.39
N LEU A 288 14.31 23.69 -10.32
CA LEU A 288 13.58 23.01 -11.39
C LEU A 288 12.07 23.26 -11.31
N ASP A 289 11.51 23.19 -10.10
CA ASP A 289 10.05 23.13 -9.92
C ASP A 289 9.49 24.37 -9.20
N GLY A 290 10.34 25.26 -8.67
CA GLY A 290 9.90 26.40 -7.86
C GLY A 290 9.28 25.99 -6.52
N ILE A 291 9.54 24.77 -6.07
CA ILE A 291 8.94 24.19 -4.86
C ILE A 291 9.89 24.38 -3.68
N ASP A 292 9.35 24.87 -2.56
CA ASP A 292 10.06 24.85 -1.29
C ASP A 292 10.02 23.44 -0.67
N PRO A 293 11.17 22.78 -0.43
CA PRO A 293 11.22 21.43 0.14
C PRO A 293 10.43 21.25 1.44
N ASP A 294 10.37 22.30 2.27
CA ASP A 294 9.72 22.25 3.58
C ASP A 294 8.17 22.28 3.47
N ASN A 295 7.63 22.52 2.26
CA ASN A 295 6.22 22.29 1.93
C ASN A 295 5.95 20.86 1.44
N VAL A 296 6.98 20.09 1.08
CA VAL A 296 6.85 18.70 0.63
C VAL A 296 7.00 17.74 1.82
N ILE A 297 8.05 17.95 2.61
CA ILE A 297 8.33 17.21 3.86
C ILE A 297 8.31 18.22 4.99
N MET A 298 7.24 18.19 5.78
CA MET A 298 6.96 19.19 6.80
C MET A 298 7.38 18.72 8.19
N SER A 299 7.73 19.68 9.06
CA SER A 299 7.80 19.41 10.50
C SER A 299 6.40 19.07 11.05
N PRO A 300 6.29 18.36 12.19
CA PRO A 300 4.99 18.02 12.78
C PRO A 300 4.08 19.23 13.00
N GLU A 301 4.64 20.36 13.45
CA GLU A 301 3.88 21.60 13.62
C GLU A 301 3.35 22.15 12.30
N ASN A 302 4.20 22.22 11.27
CA ASN A 302 3.82 22.72 9.96
C ASN A 302 2.83 21.78 9.26
N ALA A 303 3.00 20.46 9.40
CA ALA A 303 2.07 19.46 8.89
C ALA A 303 0.66 19.67 9.46
N ARG A 304 0.55 19.83 10.79
CA ARG A 304 -0.72 20.15 11.46
C ARG A 304 -1.32 21.46 10.96
N LYS A 305 -0.49 22.51 10.82
CA LYS A 305 -0.93 23.83 10.32
C LYS A 305 -1.46 23.77 8.88
N ASN A 306 -0.88 22.91 8.04
CA ASN A 306 -1.30 22.68 6.67
C ASN A 306 -2.41 21.62 6.53
N GLY A 307 -2.96 21.13 7.66
CA GLY A 307 -4.08 20.19 7.66
C GLY A 307 -3.72 18.77 7.24
N LEU A 308 -2.45 18.36 7.35
CA LEU A 308 -2.07 16.96 7.14
C LEU A 308 -2.58 16.12 8.32
N THR A 309 -3.40 15.12 8.02
CA THR A 309 -3.96 14.18 8.99
C THR A 309 -3.41 12.76 8.80
N SER A 310 -3.60 11.93 9.82
CA SER A 310 -3.25 10.51 9.77
C SER A 310 -4.05 9.78 8.69
N THR A 311 -3.41 8.81 8.06
CA THR A 311 -3.84 8.31 6.75
C THR A 311 -4.81 7.14 6.82
N VAL A 312 -4.61 6.21 7.75
CA VAL A 312 -5.32 4.92 7.77
C VAL A 312 -6.21 4.81 9.00
N THR A 313 -7.44 4.34 8.79
CA THR A 313 -8.37 3.92 9.85
C THR A 313 -8.75 2.46 9.64
N PHE A 314 -9.03 1.75 10.73
CA PHE A 314 -9.36 0.33 10.75
C PHE A 314 -10.77 0.10 11.29
N PRO A 315 -11.83 0.31 10.48
CA PRO A 315 -13.21 0.19 10.92
C PRO A 315 -13.56 -1.25 11.30
N GLY A 316 -14.40 -1.39 12.32
CA GLY A 316 -15.09 -2.64 12.65
C GLY A 316 -16.54 -2.61 12.15
N GLY A 317 -17.45 -3.18 12.93
CA GLY A 317 -18.89 -3.20 12.66
C GLY A 317 -19.39 -4.61 12.31
N ASN A 318 -20.71 -4.76 12.20
CA ASN A 318 -21.32 -6.06 11.95
C ASN A 318 -21.02 -6.62 10.56
N LEU A 319 -20.63 -5.77 9.60
CA LEU A 319 -20.20 -6.22 8.27
C LEU A 319 -18.71 -6.61 8.24
N ALA A 320 -17.91 -6.13 9.19
CA ALA A 320 -16.47 -6.34 9.27
C ALA A 320 -16.04 -6.77 10.69
N PRO A 321 -16.51 -7.92 11.21
CA PRO A 321 -16.26 -8.31 12.60
C PRO A 321 -14.79 -8.66 12.88
N GLU A 322 -14.01 -9.07 11.87
CA GLU A 322 -12.55 -9.23 11.98
C GLU A 322 -11.78 -7.96 11.55
N GLY A 323 -12.50 -6.90 11.20
CA GLY A 323 -11.97 -5.61 10.81
C GLY A 323 -11.97 -5.37 9.30
N SER A 324 -11.61 -4.14 8.95
CA SER A 324 -11.47 -3.62 7.60
C SER A 324 -10.47 -2.47 7.59
N VAL A 325 -10.21 -1.89 6.41
CA VAL A 325 -9.28 -0.76 6.28
C VAL A 325 -9.82 0.31 5.31
N ILE A 326 -9.61 1.57 5.68
CA ILE A 326 -9.85 2.73 4.82
C ILE A 326 -8.70 3.72 4.93
N LYS A 327 -8.44 4.42 3.82
CA LYS A 327 -7.56 5.58 3.80
C LYS A 327 -8.38 6.85 4.09
N SER A 328 -8.44 7.29 5.35
CA SER A 328 -9.26 8.43 5.79
C SER A 328 -8.90 9.74 5.12
N THR A 329 -7.61 9.96 4.81
CA THR A 329 -7.16 11.14 4.04
C THR A 329 -7.67 11.18 2.61
N ALA A 330 -8.18 10.05 2.12
CA ALA A 330 -8.70 9.92 0.77
C ALA A 330 -10.18 10.28 0.69
N ILE A 331 -10.88 10.41 1.83
CA ILE A 331 -12.26 10.89 1.89
C ILE A 331 -12.29 12.36 1.47
N ASP A 332 -13.23 12.73 0.60
CA ASP A 332 -13.39 14.11 0.14
C ASP A 332 -13.67 15.03 1.36
N PRO A 333 -12.89 16.11 1.57
CA PRO A 333 -13.07 16.99 2.72
C PRO A 333 -14.46 17.60 2.85
N SER A 334 -15.19 17.79 1.73
CA SER A 334 -16.58 18.28 1.76
C SER A 334 -17.59 17.26 2.29
N LYS A 335 -17.16 16.01 2.49
CA LYS A 335 -17.95 14.93 3.09
C LYS A 335 -17.64 14.67 4.55
N ILE A 336 -16.65 15.37 5.10
CA ILE A 336 -16.31 15.33 6.51
C ILE A 336 -17.05 16.48 7.20
N ASP A 337 -17.82 16.16 8.23
CA ASP A 337 -18.54 17.17 9.01
C ASP A 337 -17.61 17.99 9.94
N ALA A 338 -18.19 18.97 10.61
CA ALA A 338 -17.44 19.89 11.48
C ALA A 338 -16.80 19.17 12.69
N ASP A 339 -17.39 18.07 13.16
CA ASP A 339 -16.83 17.22 14.22
C ASP A 339 -15.75 16.24 13.73
N GLY A 340 -15.46 16.20 12.42
CA GLY A 340 -14.37 15.41 11.85
C GLY A 340 -14.76 13.99 11.47
N TRP A 341 -16.05 13.73 11.35
CA TRP A 341 -16.61 12.45 10.97
C TRP A 341 -17.06 12.44 9.51
N TYR A 342 -16.86 11.30 8.86
CA TYR A 342 -17.56 10.96 7.65
C TYR A 342 -18.71 10.03 8.03
N ARG A 343 -19.94 10.45 7.70
CA ARG A 343 -21.15 9.66 7.94
C ARG A 343 -21.91 9.49 6.64
N HIS A 344 -22.20 8.23 6.31
CA HIS A 344 -22.91 7.90 5.09
C HIS A 344 -23.83 6.71 5.33
N GLU A 345 -25.09 6.84 4.92
CA GLU A 345 -26.06 5.74 5.00
C GLU A 345 -26.87 5.65 3.71
N GLY A 346 -26.71 4.54 3.00
CA GLY A 346 -27.19 4.37 1.63
C GLY A 346 -27.74 2.97 1.35
N PRO A 347 -28.54 2.80 0.28
CA PRO A 347 -28.90 1.48 -0.20
C PRO A 347 -27.68 0.80 -0.83
N ALA A 348 -27.51 -0.50 -0.56
CA ALA A 348 -26.47 -1.32 -1.16
C ALA A 348 -26.75 -1.56 -2.65
N ARG A 349 -25.71 -1.46 -3.47
CA ARG A 349 -25.66 -1.96 -4.85
C ARG A 349 -24.58 -3.02 -4.92
N VAL A 350 -24.99 -4.29 -4.96
CA VAL A 350 -24.11 -5.45 -4.80
C VAL A 350 -23.64 -5.98 -6.16
N PHE A 351 -22.33 -6.21 -6.28
CA PHE A 351 -21.67 -6.73 -7.47
C PHE A 351 -20.81 -7.93 -7.11
N GLY A 352 -20.89 -9.00 -7.91
CA GLY A 352 -20.03 -10.18 -7.78
C GLY A 352 -18.73 -10.10 -8.58
N SER A 353 -18.56 -9.06 -9.39
CA SER A 353 -17.37 -8.86 -10.22
C SER A 353 -17.06 -7.37 -10.41
N GLU A 354 -15.76 -7.04 -10.52
CA GLU A 354 -15.33 -5.68 -10.86
C GLU A 354 -15.81 -5.22 -12.25
N PRO A 355 -15.80 -6.05 -13.31
CA PRO A 355 -16.34 -5.66 -14.61
C PRO A 355 -17.80 -5.20 -14.56
N ASP A 356 -18.66 -5.89 -13.82
CA ASP A 356 -20.08 -5.51 -13.69
C ASP A 356 -20.23 -4.19 -12.94
N ALA A 357 -19.45 -3.99 -11.88
CA ALA A 357 -19.43 -2.73 -11.13
C ALA A 357 -18.94 -1.56 -12.01
N ILE A 358 -17.92 -1.78 -12.85
CA ILE A 358 -17.42 -0.77 -13.79
C ILE A 358 -18.45 -0.48 -14.88
N ALA A 359 -19.18 -1.48 -15.36
CA ALA A 359 -20.27 -1.27 -16.31
C ALA A 359 -21.35 -0.36 -15.70
N ALA A 360 -21.73 -0.58 -14.44
CA ALA A 360 -22.68 0.27 -13.73
C ALA A 360 -22.16 1.71 -13.51
N VAL A 361 -20.87 1.88 -13.24
CA VAL A 361 -20.22 3.22 -13.14
C VAL A 361 -20.19 3.94 -14.48
N LYS A 362 -20.00 3.21 -15.58
CA LYS A 362 -19.98 3.77 -16.93
C LYS A 362 -21.38 4.02 -17.49
N SER A 363 -22.40 3.35 -16.98
CA SER A 363 -23.77 3.45 -17.48
C SER A 363 -24.33 4.86 -17.33
N THR A 364 -25.11 5.27 -18.33
CA THR A 364 -25.92 6.50 -18.32
C THR A 364 -27.42 6.21 -18.23
N GLY A 365 -27.82 4.92 -18.23
CA GLY A 365 -29.20 4.45 -18.16
C GLY A 365 -29.73 4.25 -16.74
N ASP A 366 -30.82 3.49 -16.59
CA ASP A 366 -31.53 3.29 -15.32
C ASP A 366 -30.75 2.45 -14.29
N ASP A 367 -29.83 1.62 -14.76
CA ASP A 367 -28.96 0.73 -14.00
C ASP A 367 -27.73 1.42 -13.41
N ARG A 368 -27.52 2.71 -13.75
CA ARG A 368 -26.38 3.51 -13.24
C ARG A 368 -26.32 3.54 -11.71
N ILE A 369 -25.11 3.76 -11.20
CA ILE A 369 -24.88 4.10 -9.80
C ILE A 369 -25.51 5.46 -9.51
N ARG A 370 -26.20 5.58 -8.38
CA ARG A 370 -26.87 6.81 -7.95
C ARG A 370 -26.13 7.46 -6.81
N GLU A 371 -26.31 8.77 -6.69
CA GLU A 371 -25.83 9.53 -5.53
C GLU A 371 -26.39 8.92 -4.24
N GLY A 372 -25.54 8.68 -3.24
CA GLY A 372 -25.96 8.05 -1.99
C GLY A 372 -25.94 6.52 -1.98
N ASP A 373 -25.67 5.85 -3.11
CA ASP A 373 -25.53 4.39 -3.13
C ASP A 373 -24.26 3.96 -2.37
N VAL A 374 -24.34 2.80 -1.71
CA VAL A 374 -23.17 2.07 -1.20
C VAL A 374 -22.87 0.94 -2.17
N MET A 375 -21.82 1.07 -2.97
CA MET A 375 -21.34 -0.01 -3.83
C MET A 375 -20.71 -1.11 -2.99
N VAL A 376 -21.16 -2.35 -3.18
CA VAL A 376 -20.67 -3.52 -2.43
C VAL A 376 -20.08 -4.51 -3.42
N LEU A 377 -18.77 -4.73 -3.38
CA LEU A 377 -18.10 -5.75 -4.18
C LEU A 377 -17.78 -6.96 -3.31
N ILE A 378 -18.32 -8.11 -3.67
CA ILE A 378 -18.16 -9.36 -2.92
C ILE A 378 -17.39 -10.41 -3.72
N GLY A 379 -16.76 -11.33 -3.00
CA GLY A 379 -16.10 -12.49 -3.59
C GLY A 379 -14.73 -12.18 -4.19
N LEU A 380 -14.15 -11.04 -3.80
CA LEU A 380 -12.84 -10.58 -4.27
C LEU A 380 -11.75 -10.72 -3.20
N GLY A 381 -12.03 -11.43 -2.11
CA GLY A 381 -11.04 -11.78 -1.10
C GLY A 381 -10.00 -12.80 -1.60
N PRO A 382 -9.08 -13.23 -0.71
CA PRO A 382 -8.08 -14.25 -1.03
C PRO A 382 -8.66 -15.56 -1.58
N ILE A 383 -9.68 -16.13 -0.93
CA ILE A 383 -10.32 -17.40 -1.33
C ILE A 383 -11.03 -17.23 -2.68
N GLY A 384 -11.65 -16.08 -2.91
CA GLY A 384 -12.38 -15.81 -4.14
C GLY A 384 -11.49 -15.84 -5.39
N CYS A 385 -10.46 -15.00 -5.42
CA CYS A 385 -9.66 -14.81 -6.64
C CYS A 385 -8.26 -14.22 -6.42
N GLY A 386 -7.60 -14.53 -5.30
CA GLY A 386 -6.24 -14.04 -5.07
C GLY A 386 -6.17 -12.59 -4.58
N MET A 387 -7.30 -12.03 -4.15
CA MET A 387 -7.41 -10.68 -3.59
C MET A 387 -6.91 -9.56 -4.53
N PRO A 388 -7.48 -9.40 -5.74
CA PRO A 388 -7.06 -8.39 -6.70
C PRO A 388 -7.27 -6.96 -6.17
N GLU A 389 -6.52 -6.01 -6.73
CA GLU A 389 -6.76 -4.58 -6.45
C GLU A 389 -7.86 -4.06 -7.36
N THR A 390 -9.00 -3.66 -6.79
CA THR A 390 -10.13 -3.08 -7.54
C THR A 390 -9.89 -1.59 -7.84
N ALA A 391 -8.73 -1.30 -8.42
CA ALA A 391 -8.22 0.05 -8.61
C ALA A 391 -9.15 0.85 -9.53
N GLN A 392 -9.67 0.21 -10.59
CA GLN A 392 -10.40 0.90 -11.64
C GLN A 392 -11.63 1.62 -11.08
N LEU A 393 -12.34 0.99 -10.14
CA LEU A 393 -13.51 1.59 -9.49
C LEU A 393 -13.15 2.79 -8.64
N THR A 394 -12.19 2.62 -7.73
CA THR A 394 -11.79 3.69 -6.81
C THR A 394 -11.26 4.92 -7.54
N ILE A 395 -10.50 4.72 -8.61
CA ILE A 395 -9.93 5.81 -9.40
C ILE A 395 -11.04 6.44 -10.26
N ALA A 396 -11.98 5.67 -10.82
CA ALA A 396 -13.13 6.23 -11.53
C ALA A 396 -13.98 7.13 -10.60
N LEU A 397 -14.35 6.64 -9.41
CA LEU A 397 -15.12 7.42 -8.43
C LEU A 397 -14.39 8.69 -7.98
N LYS A 398 -13.06 8.71 -7.96
CA LYS A 398 -12.27 9.92 -7.69
C LYS A 398 -12.50 11.04 -8.71
N HIS A 399 -12.48 10.67 -9.99
CA HIS A 399 -12.39 11.63 -11.07
C HIS A 399 -13.73 11.93 -11.74
N LEU A 400 -14.77 11.15 -11.42
CA LEU A 400 -16.14 11.46 -11.81
C LEU A 400 -16.75 12.48 -10.83
N PRO A 401 -17.41 13.56 -11.31
CA PRO A 401 -17.91 14.63 -10.45
C PRO A 401 -18.84 14.18 -9.33
N TRP A 402 -19.62 13.12 -9.58
CA TRP A 402 -20.58 12.54 -8.64
C TRP A 402 -19.98 11.48 -7.71
N GLY A 403 -18.78 10.97 -7.99
CA GLY A 403 -18.23 9.80 -7.30
C GLY A 403 -17.94 10.02 -5.82
N LYS A 404 -17.68 11.27 -5.40
CA LYS A 404 -17.52 11.63 -3.97
C LYS A 404 -18.78 11.40 -3.11
N HIS A 405 -19.94 11.16 -3.73
CA HIS A 405 -21.21 10.90 -3.05
C HIS A 405 -21.54 9.41 -2.92
N VAL A 406 -20.64 8.54 -3.38
CA VAL A 406 -20.80 7.08 -3.37
C VAL A 406 -19.74 6.50 -2.44
N ALA A 407 -20.14 5.58 -1.58
CA ALA A 407 -19.21 4.77 -0.81
C ALA A 407 -18.97 3.42 -1.51
N LEU A 408 -17.79 2.84 -1.32
CA LEU A 408 -17.43 1.53 -1.86
C LEU A 408 -16.93 0.64 -0.72
N ILE A 409 -17.50 -0.55 -0.58
CA ILE A 409 -17.07 -1.56 0.38
C ILE A 409 -16.72 -2.88 -0.32
N THR A 410 -15.67 -3.58 0.12
CA THR A 410 -15.29 -4.90 -0.43
C THR A 410 -14.47 -5.76 0.53
N ASP A 411 -14.56 -7.08 0.34
CA ASP A 411 -13.67 -8.08 0.90
C ASP A 411 -12.31 -8.19 0.16
N GLY A 412 -12.18 -7.55 -1.00
CA GLY A 412 -10.93 -7.40 -1.74
C GLY A 412 -10.03 -6.26 -1.24
N ARG A 413 -9.16 -5.75 -2.13
CA ARG A 413 -8.23 -4.66 -1.83
C ARG A 413 -8.38 -3.48 -2.76
N PHE A 414 -7.84 -2.36 -2.32
CA PHE A 414 -7.71 -1.17 -3.11
C PHE A 414 -6.26 -0.87 -3.48
N SER A 415 -6.09 -0.05 -4.51
CA SER A 415 -4.79 0.47 -4.88
C SER A 415 -4.34 1.56 -3.91
N GLY A 416 -3.04 1.81 -3.80
CA GLY A 416 -2.52 2.96 -3.05
C GLY A 416 -2.97 4.32 -3.60
N VAL A 417 -3.51 4.36 -4.83
CA VAL A 417 -4.08 5.55 -5.51
C VAL A 417 -5.52 5.84 -5.07
N SER A 418 -6.19 4.87 -4.46
CA SER A 418 -7.62 4.92 -4.20
C SER A 418 -8.00 6.13 -3.34
N THR A 419 -9.08 6.80 -3.74
CA THR A 419 -9.67 7.92 -3.00
C THR A 419 -11.18 7.80 -2.96
N GLY A 420 -11.80 8.59 -2.08
CA GLY A 420 -13.18 8.45 -1.67
C GLY A 420 -13.32 7.56 -0.44
N ALA A 421 -14.57 7.35 -0.01
CA ALA A 421 -14.91 6.46 1.09
C ALA A 421 -14.90 4.99 0.63
N CYS A 422 -13.69 4.46 0.41
CA CYS A 422 -13.46 3.09 -0.02
C CYS A 422 -12.96 2.24 1.16
N ILE A 423 -13.75 1.26 1.61
CA ILE A 423 -13.44 0.36 2.73
C ILE A 423 -13.19 -1.06 2.23
N GLY A 424 -11.97 -1.55 2.45
CA GLY A 424 -11.47 -2.80 1.89
C GLY A 424 -11.06 -3.77 2.98
N HIS A 425 -10.62 -4.96 2.59
CA HIS A 425 -10.20 -6.01 3.51
C HIS A 425 -11.30 -6.39 4.51
N ILE A 426 -12.57 -6.18 4.15
CA ILE A 426 -13.67 -6.55 5.04
C ILE A 426 -13.57 -8.05 5.32
N SER A 427 -13.40 -8.36 6.60
CA SER A 427 -13.11 -9.70 7.08
C SER A 427 -14.16 -10.12 8.12
N PRO A 428 -14.67 -11.37 8.07
CA PRO A 428 -14.36 -12.41 7.09
C PRO A 428 -14.80 -12.07 5.67
N GLU A 429 -14.11 -12.61 4.67
CA GLU A 429 -14.48 -12.43 3.25
C GLU A 429 -15.79 -13.18 2.91
N ALA A 430 -16.44 -12.82 1.80
CA ALA A 430 -17.74 -13.41 1.43
C ALA A 430 -17.67 -14.95 1.26
N TRP A 431 -16.56 -15.48 0.75
CA TRP A 431 -16.35 -16.93 0.58
C TRP A 431 -16.07 -17.69 1.88
N ALA A 432 -15.78 -16.97 2.97
CA ALA A 432 -15.62 -17.51 4.31
C ALA A 432 -16.91 -17.35 5.15
N ASP A 433 -18.08 -17.29 4.50
CA ASP A 433 -19.39 -16.99 5.10
C ASP A 433 -19.46 -15.61 5.78
N GLY A 434 -18.61 -14.68 5.35
CA GLY A 434 -18.57 -13.32 5.87
C GLY A 434 -19.89 -12.56 5.64
N PRO A 435 -20.32 -11.69 6.59
CA PRO A 435 -21.60 -10.97 6.51
C PRO A 435 -21.77 -10.13 5.23
N ILE A 436 -20.68 -9.56 4.70
CA ILE A 436 -20.69 -8.81 3.43
C ILE A 436 -21.23 -9.64 2.25
N GLY A 437 -20.96 -10.95 2.23
CA GLY A 437 -21.45 -11.88 1.21
C GLY A 437 -22.95 -12.15 1.26
N LYS A 438 -23.64 -11.71 2.33
CA LYS A 438 -25.07 -11.91 2.56
C LYS A 438 -25.92 -10.66 2.28
N LEU A 439 -25.29 -9.51 2.00
CA LEU A 439 -25.99 -8.30 1.58
C LEU A 439 -26.77 -8.51 0.28
N ARG A 440 -27.81 -7.71 0.06
CA ARG A 440 -28.69 -7.68 -1.11
C ARG A 440 -28.83 -6.26 -1.62
N ASP A 441 -29.19 -6.11 -2.89
CA ASP A 441 -29.51 -4.78 -3.44
C ASP A 441 -30.63 -4.14 -2.63
N GLY A 442 -30.44 -2.89 -2.23
CA GLY A 442 -31.40 -2.13 -1.41
C GLY A 442 -31.23 -2.27 0.11
N ASP A 443 -30.43 -3.23 0.61
CA ASP A 443 -30.09 -3.27 2.04
C ASP A 443 -29.47 -1.94 2.48
N ARG A 444 -29.85 -1.44 3.65
CA ARG A 444 -29.30 -0.19 4.17
C ARG A 444 -27.94 -0.46 4.81
N VAL A 445 -26.90 0.27 4.36
CA VAL A 445 -25.55 0.19 4.92
C VAL A 445 -25.16 1.54 5.49
N ARG A 446 -24.69 1.55 6.74
CA ARG A 446 -24.17 2.71 7.45
C ARG A 446 -22.66 2.62 7.56
N ILE A 447 -21.99 3.73 7.27
CA ILE A 447 -20.56 3.90 7.39
C ILE A 447 -20.31 5.14 8.25
N GLU A 448 -19.55 4.97 9.32
CA GLU A 448 -19.12 6.07 10.18
C GLU A 448 -17.61 5.99 10.41
N ILE A 449 -16.87 7.04 10.02
CA ILE A 449 -15.42 7.11 10.16
C ILE A 449 -15.04 8.39 10.90
N ASP A 450 -14.44 8.26 12.07
CA ASP A 450 -13.80 9.35 12.80
C ASP A 450 -12.40 9.57 12.23
N THR A 451 -12.21 10.68 11.51
CA THR A 451 -10.94 10.99 10.86
C THR A 451 -9.91 11.61 11.81
N ARG A 452 -10.31 11.96 13.04
CA ARG A 452 -9.44 12.55 14.06
C ARG A 452 -8.90 11.48 15.00
N ASN A 453 -9.78 10.60 15.48
CA ASN A 453 -9.42 9.52 16.40
C ASN A 453 -9.14 8.19 15.69
N LEU A 454 -9.33 8.12 14.37
CA LEU A 454 -9.05 6.95 13.53
C LEU A 454 -9.81 5.70 13.97
N THR A 455 -11.08 5.88 14.31
CA THR A 455 -12.02 4.80 14.62
C THR A 455 -13.18 4.82 13.63
N GLY A 456 -13.92 3.72 13.53
CA GLY A 456 -15.08 3.69 12.64
C GLY A 456 -15.77 2.34 12.59
N SER A 457 -16.88 2.30 11.87
CA SER A 457 -17.72 1.13 11.67
C SER A 457 -18.32 1.06 10.27
N VAL A 458 -18.60 -0.15 9.82
CA VAL A 458 -19.39 -0.46 8.63
C VAL A 458 -20.46 -1.46 9.03
N ASP A 459 -21.71 -1.05 8.92
CA ASP A 459 -22.84 -1.80 9.47
C ASP A 459 -23.97 -1.96 8.46
N PHE A 460 -24.53 -3.16 8.42
CA PHE A 460 -25.88 -3.39 7.93
C PHE A 460 -26.88 -2.81 8.94
N VAL A 461 -27.80 -1.98 8.45
CA VAL A 461 -28.85 -1.35 9.26
C VAL A 461 -30.06 -2.29 9.31
N GLY A 462 -30.10 -3.10 10.35
CA GLY A 462 -31.13 -4.09 10.65
C GLY A 462 -30.67 -4.99 11.81
N GLU A 463 -31.41 -6.07 12.09
CA GLU A 463 -30.94 -7.06 13.06
C GLU A 463 -29.82 -7.91 12.43
N SER A 464 -28.65 -8.01 13.09
CA SER A 464 -27.53 -8.81 12.57
C SER A 464 -27.92 -10.28 12.37
N SER A 465 -28.80 -10.82 13.21
CA SER A 465 -29.34 -12.19 13.09
C SER A 465 -30.07 -12.41 11.77
N ASP A 466 -30.75 -11.38 11.24
CA ASP A 466 -31.42 -11.47 9.93
C ASP A 466 -30.40 -11.60 8.81
N LEU A 467 -29.27 -10.89 8.90
CA LEU A 467 -28.20 -10.98 7.92
C LEU A 467 -27.47 -12.31 8.02
N GLU A 468 -27.17 -12.78 9.24
CA GLU A 468 -26.47 -14.04 9.49
C GLU A 468 -27.24 -15.27 8.98
N ALA A 469 -28.58 -15.27 9.13
CA ALA A 469 -29.45 -16.35 8.68
C ALA A 469 -29.67 -16.38 7.17
N ARG A 470 -29.31 -15.32 6.42
CA ARG A 470 -29.47 -15.29 4.97
C ARG A 470 -28.49 -16.25 4.29
N PRO A 471 -28.90 -16.92 3.20
CA PRO A 471 -27.96 -17.59 2.33
C PRO A 471 -27.01 -16.58 1.67
N ALA A 472 -25.86 -17.05 1.19
CA ALA A 472 -24.95 -16.23 0.38
C ALA A 472 -25.68 -15.55 -0.79
N ASN A 473 -25.21 -14.36 -1.18
CA ASN A 473 -25.77 -13.63 -2.30
C ASN A 473 -25.67 -14.45 -3.59
N PRO A 474 -26.75 -14.55 -4.41
CA PRO A 474 -26.71 -15.24 -5.68
C PRO A 474 -25.62 -14.75 -6.64
N LYS A 475 -25.18 -13.49 -6.51
CA LYS A 475 -24.07 -12.89 -7.27
C LYS A 475 -22.68 -13.35 -6.79
N LEU A 476 -22.57 -13.98 -5.62
CA LEU A 476 -21.33 -14.60 -5.16
C LEU A 476 -21.11 -15.90 -5.95
N GLN A 477 -20.49 -15.76 -7.11
CA GLN A 477 -20.20 -16.85 -8.02
C GLN A 477 -18.68 -16.97 -8.21
N PRO A 478 -18.14 -18.18 -8.40
CA PRO A 478 -16.73 -18.33 -8.70
C PRO A 478 -16.38 -17.53 -9.95
N LEU A 479 -15.35 -16.69 -9.88
CA LEU A 479 -14.90 -15.97 -11.06
C LEU A 479 -14.32 -16.95 -12.08
N PRO A 480 -14.65 -16.81 -13.38
CA PRO A 480 -14.07 -17.66 -14.39
C PRO A 480 -12.56 -17.45 -14.47
N GLY A 481 -11.81 -18.53 -14.68
CA GLY A 481 -10.38 -18.45 -14.96
C GLY A 481 -9.47 -18.21 -13.76
N VAL A 482 -9.94 -18.39 -12.51
CA VAL A 482 -9.04 -18.38 -11.34
C VAL A 482 -8.07 -19.56 -11.45
N PRO A 483 -6.74 -19.32 -11.55
CA PRO A 483 -5.76 -20.40 -11.70
C PRO A 483 -5.70 -21.31 -10.46
N ASP A 484 -5.39 -22.60 -10.65
CA ASP A 484 -5.24 -23.54 -9.54
C ASP A 484 -4.12 -23.14 -8.57
N ASP A 485 -3.05 -22.52 -9.07
CA ASP A 485 -1.96 -22.00 -8.24
C ASP A 485 -2.45 -20.88 -7.30
N THR A 486 -3.35 -20.01 -7.77
CA THR A 486 -3.98 -18.97 -6.96
C THR A 486 -4.95 -19.56 -5.93
N ARG A 487 -5.69 -20.61 -6.28
CA ARG A 487 -6.55 -21.35 -5.33
C ARG A 487 -5.73 -22.03 -4.24
N LEU A 488 -4.62 -22.66 -4.62
CA LEU A 488 -3.68 -23.27 -3.69
C LEU A 488 -3.05 -22.22 -2.77
N TRP A 489 -2.58 -21.10 -3.33
CA TRP A 489 -2.07 -19.96 -2.56
C TRP A 489 -3.10 -19.51 -1.52
N ALA A 490 -4.36 -19.36 -1.92
CA ALA A 490 -5.43 -18.90 -1.04
C ALA A 490 -5.67 -19.84 0.15
N ALA A 491 -5.66 -21.16 -0.09
CA ALA A 491 -5.80 -22.16 0.96
C ALA A 491 -4.61 -22.12 1.95
N LEU A 492 -3.38 -22.06 1.44
CA LEU A 492 -2.17 -22.06 2.25
C LEU A 492 -2.05 -20.78 3.10
N GLN A 493 -2.34 -19.63 2.51
CA GLN A 493 -2.26 -18.36 3.23
C GLN A 493 -3.35 -18.22 4.30
N ASN A 494 -4.54 -18.81 4.06
CA ASN A 494 -5.64 -18.75 5.02
C ASN A 494 -5.28 -19.49 6.32
N VAL A 495 -4.69 -20.69 6.21
CA VAL A 495 -4.17 -21.45 7.37
C VAL A 495 -3.05 -20.69 8.09
N SER A 496 -2.35 -19.80 7.38
CA SER A 496 -1.19 -19.04 7.89
C SER A 496 -1.56 -17.69 8.55
N GLY A 497 -2.85 -17.47 8.81
CA GLY A 497 -3.38 -16.24 9.43
C GLY A 497 -3.98 -15.22 8.45
N GLY A 498 -4.16 -15.60 7.17
CA GLY A 498 -4.92 -14.81 6.21
C GLY A 498 -4.29 -13.46 5.85
N SER A 499 -5.14 -12.52 5.42
CA SER A 499 -4.76 -11.16 5.03
C SER A 499 -4.06 -10.39 6.15
N TRP A 500 -4.60 -10.47 7.37
CA TRP A 500 -4.02 -9.81 8.55
C TRP A 500 -2.72 -10.47 9.03
N GLY A 501 -2.49 -11.75 8.71
CA GLY A 501 -1.24 -12.47 8.92
C GLY A 501 -0.17 -12.20 7.85
N GLY A 502 -0.46 -11.36 6.85
CA GLY A 502 0.44 -11.01 5.75
C GLY A 502 0.35 -11.88 4.52
N CYS A 503 -0.65 -12.76 4.42
CA CYS A 503 -0.85 -13.75 3.36
C CYS A 503 0.40 -14.62 3.10
N VAL A 504 1.11 -15.06 4.15
CA VAL A 504 2.35 -15.86 4.03
C VAL A 504 2.08 -17.36 3.92
N TYR A 505 3.12 -18.15 3.67
CA TYR A 505 3.08 -19.60 3.87
C TYR A 505 3.79 -19.95 5.18
N ASP A 506 3.03 -20.07 6.26
CA ASP A 506 3.51 -20.56 7.55
C ASP A 506 3.58 -22.09 7.49
N VAL A 507 4.78 -22.61 7.22
CA VAL A 507 5.00 -24.03 6.96
C VAL A 507 4.60 -24.88 8.17
N ASP A 508 4.87 -24.42 9.39
CA ASP A 508 4.57 -25.19 10.59
C ASP A 508 3.05 -25.26 10.82
N ALA A 509 2.33 -24.13 10.69
CA ALA A 509 0.87 -24.11 10.78
C ALA A 509 0.20 -24.97 9.69
N ILE A 510 0.71 -24.91 8.46
CA ILE A 510 0.21 -25.72 7.34
C ILE A 510 0.41 -27.21 7.60
N LEU A 511 1.63 -27.62 8.01
CA LEU A 511 1.94 -29.02 8.29
C LEU A 511 1.15 -29.56 9.48
N GLU A 512 0.97 -28.76 10.53
CA GLU A 512 0.12 -29.11 11.67
C GLU A 512 -1.33 -29.37 11.23
N ARG A 513 -1.91 -28.46 10.44
CA ARG A 513 -3.28 -28.59 9.93
C ARG A 513 -3.46 -29.81 9.03
N LEU A 514 -2.50 -30.09 8.15
CA LEU A 514 -2.51 -31.29 7.30
C LEU A 514 -2.30 -32.58 8.11
N GLY A 515 -1.52 -32.52 9.19
CA GLY A 515 -1.28 -33.64 10.09
C GLY A 515 -2.52 -34.03 10.92
N GLN A 516 -3.32 -33.05 11.33
CA GLN A 516 -4.60 -33.28 12.01
C GLN A 516 -5.60 -34.07 11.15
N GLY A 517 -5.61 -33.86 9.82
CA GLY A 517 -6.48 -34.57 8.89
C GLY A 517 -6.05 -36.01 8.55
N LYS A 518 -4.88 -36.46 9.00
CA LYS A 518 -4.37 -37.83 8.79
C LYS A 518 -4.60 -38.75 9.99
N ARG A 519 -5.19 -38.26 11.08
CA ARG A 519 -5.48 -39.04 12.29
C ARG A 519 -6.94 -39.45 12.38
#